data_AF-A0A2D4GGQ8-F1
#
_entry.id   AF-A0A2D4GGQ8-F1
#
_cell.length_a   1.000
_cell.length_b   1.000
_cell.length_c   1.000
_cell.angle_alpha   90.00
_cell.angle_beta   90.00
_cell.angle_gamma   90.00
#
_symmetry.space_group_name_H-M   'P 1'
#
loop_
_entity.id
_entity.type
_entity.pdbx_description
1 polymer ?
#
loop_
_entity_poly.entity_id
_entity_poly.type
_entity_poly.pdbx_seq_one_letter_code
_entity_poly.pdbx_strand_id
1 'polypeptide(L)'
;LAPPWAVRKGEAAPVPFLQAVMSFRKVVRQSKFRHVFGQPVKNDQCYDDIRVSRVTWDSTFCAVNPKFVAVIVEASGGGAFMVLPLQKTGRIDKSYPTVCGHTGPVLDIDWCPHNDQIIASGSEDCTVMVWQIPESGLTVPLTEPVVVLEGHSKRVGIITWHPTARNILLSAGCDNVIIVWNVGTAEELYYLDNLHPDIIYNVSWNRDGSLFCSACKDKSVRIIDPRRGQVIAEREKAHEGARPMRAIFLADGKIFTTGFSRMSERQLALWDPENLEEPMALQELDSSNGTLLPFYDPDTNVIYVCGKGDSSIRYFEITAEPPYIHFLNTFTSKEPQRGMGWMPKQGLDVNKCEIARFYKLHERKCEPIVMTVPRKSDLFQDDLYPDTAGPEAAMEAEEWMAGKTAPPILISLREAYVPTKQRDFKINRRSLLPEGRPTIPSNTGLSATPSSAMTPAAATSALSATAASGEGRQLTEEVLREVASLRALVAAQGERIARLELQLSRIENGDV
;
A
#
# COMPACT_ATOMS: atom_id res chain seq x y z
N LEU A 1 -82.95 -48.38 41.80
CA LEU A 1 -81.57 -47.86 41.96
C LEU A 1 -81.58 -46.40 41.50
N ALA A 2 -81.11 -45.48 42.34
CA ALA A 2 -81.31 -44.05 42.14
C ALA A 2 -80.14 -43.36 41.38
N PRO A 3 -80.38 -42.24 40.68
CA PRO A 3 -79.36 -41.22 40.33
C PRO A 3 -79.00 -40.39 41.60
N PRO A 4 -78.12 -39.36 41.58
CA PRO A 4 -77.40 -38.69 40.48
C PRO A 4 -75.87 -38.97 40.56
N TRP A 5 -74.89 -38.22 40.02
CA TRP A 5 -74.79 -36.82 39.53
C TRP A 5 -73.71 -36.63 38.45
N ALA A 6 -73.50 -35.38 38.02
CA ALA A 6 -72.76 -34.97 36.83
C ALA A 6 -71.28 -34.55 37.06
N VAL A 7 -70.43 -34.75 36.05
CA VAL A 7 -69.41 -33.76 35.65
C VAL A 7 -69.36 -33.67 34.12
N ARG A 8 -69.46 -32.46 33.56
CA ARG A 8 -69.16 -32.17 32.14
C ARG A 8 -67.68 -31.80 31.99
N LYS A 9 -67.04 -32.22 30.91
CA LYS A 9 -66.06 -31.39 30.17
C LYS A 9 -66.34 -31.56 28.68
N GLY A 10 -66.57 -30.43 27.99
CA GLY A 10 -66.87 -30.42 26.56
C GLY A 10 -65.61 -30.52 25.71
N GLU A 11 -65.78 -31.00 24.49
CA GLU A 11 -64.75 -31.00 23.46
C GLU A 11 -64.39 -29.55 23.08
N ALA A 12 -63.09 -29.24 23.09
CA ALA A 12 -62.57 -28.05 22.44
C ALA A 12 -62.10 -28.44 21.03
N ALA A 13 -62.74 -27.88 20.00
CA ALA A 13 -62.30 -28.07 18.62
C ALA A 13 -60.92 -27.41 18.39
N PRO A 14 -60.01 -28.04 17.63
CA PRO A 14 -58.71 -27.45 17.33
C PRO A 14 -58.87 -26.26 16.39
N VAL A 15 -58.42 -25.09 16.83
CA VAL A 15 -58.33 -23.88 15.98
C VAL A 15 -57.21 -24.11 14.94
N PRO A 16 -57.47 -23.96 13.63
CA PRO A 16 -56.42 -24.12 12.63
C PRO A 16 -55.44 -22.96 12.73
N PHE A 17 -54.20 -23.25 13.14
CA PHE A 17 -53.11 -22.30 13.13
C PHE A 17 -52.74 -21.99 11.67
N LEU A 18 -53.31 -20.91 11.13
CA LEU A 18 -52.99 -20.38 9.81
C LEU A 18 -51.56 -19.83 9.83
N GLN A 19 -50.60 -20.75 9.69
CA GLN A 19 -49.22 -20.42 9.43
C GLN A 19 -49.16 -19.78 8.04
N ALA A 20 -49.23 -18.45 8.02
CA ALA A 20 -49.03 -17.67 6.83
C ALA A 20 -47.62 -17.96 6.30
N VAL A 21 -47.52 -18.88 5.35
CA VAL A 21 -46.34 -19.05 4.52
C VAL A 21 -46.25 -17.78 3.67
N MET A 22 -45.65 -16.74 4.26
CA MET A 22 -45.11 -15.64 3.50
C MET A 22 -44.06 -16.24 2.59
N SER A 23 -44.49 -16.54 1.36
CA SER A 23 -43.60 -16.79 0.26
C SER A 23 -42.78 -15.52 0.10
N PHE A 24 -41.60 -15.50 0.73
CA PHE A 24 -40.53 -14.60 0.37
C PHE A 24 -40.20 -14.91 -1.09
N ARG A 25 -40.93 -14.25 -2.00
CA ARG A 25 -40.44 -13.94 -3.34
C ARG A 25 -39.10 -13.27 -3.08
N LYS A 26 -38.03 -14.02 -3.26
CA LYS A 26 -36.66 -13.57 -3.04
C LYS A 26 -36.47 -12.43 -4.03
N VAL A 27 -36.69 -11.19 -3.58
CA VAL A 27 -36.56 -10.00 -4.41
C VAL A 27 -35.10 -9.98 -4.83
N VAL A 28 -34.85 -10.35 -6.08
CA VAL A 28 -33.49 -10.39 -6.61
C VAL A 28 -33.02 -8.95 -6.61
N ARG A 29 -32.08 -8.62 -5.71
CA ARG A 29 -31.52 -7.27 -5.61
C ARG A 29 -31.08 -6.84 -7.01
N GLN A 30 -31.63 -5.73 -7.48
CA GLN A 30 -31.25 -5.20 -8.79
C GLN A 30 -29.84 -4.63 -8.66
N SER A 31 -28.90 -5.26 -9.35
CA SER A 31 -27.51 -4.81 -9.45
C SER A 31 -27.14 -4.76 -10.92
N LYS A 32 -26.59 -3.61 -11.35
CA LYS A 32 -26.04 -3.43 -12.70
C LYS A 32 -24.82 -4.34 -12.96
N PHE A 33 -24.18 -4.83 -11.89
CA PHE A 33 -23.02 -5.71 -11.93
C PHE A 33 -23.36 -7.21 -11.77
N ARG A 34 -24.64 -7.57 -11.59
CA ARG A 34 -25.09 -8.96 -11.37
C ARG A 34 -24.59 -9.95 -12.43
N HIS A 35 -24.39 -9.47 -13.66
CA HIS A 35 -23.98 -10.26 -14.82
C HIS A 35 -22.55 -9.97 -15.28
N VAL A 36 -21.72 -9.34 -14.45
CA VAL A 36 -20.28 -9.25 -14.71
C VAL A 36 -19.69 -10.65 -14.87
N PHE A 37 -18.85 -10.81 -15.88
CA PHE A 37 -18.11 -12.03 -16.14
C PHE A 37 -16.65 -11.70 -16.49
N GLY A 38 -15.75 -12.63 -16.16
CA GLY A 38 -14.35 -12.56 -16.55
C GLY A 38 -14.09 -13.40 -17.79
N GLN A 39 -13.35 -12.85 -18.75
CA GLN A 39 -12.91 -13.54 -19.96
C GLN A 39 -11.39 -13.42 -20.10
N PRO A 40 -10.62 -14.53 -20.11
CA PRO A 40 -9.20 -14.47 -20.43
C PRO A 40 -9.03 -14.06 -21.89
N VAL A 41 -8.00 -13.26 -22.18
CA VAL A 41 -7.65 -12.91 -23.56
C VAL A 41 -7.10 -14.13 -24.31
N LYS A 42 -6.98 -14.01 -25.63
CA LYS A 42 -6.40 -15.07 -26.46
C LYS A 42 -4.89 -15.22 -26.15
N ASN A 43 -4.32 -16.38 -26.44
CA ASN A 43 -2.91 -16.66 -26.11
C ASN A 43 -1.92 -15.71 -26.82
N ASP A 44 -2.21 -15.24 -28.04
CA ASP A 44 -1.43 -14.23 -28.76
C ASP A 44 -1.43 -12.84 -28.08
N GLN A 45 -2.37 -12.61 -27.16
CA GLN A 45 -2.51 -11.39 -26.35
C GLN A 45 -2.00 -11.58 -24.91
N CYS A 46 -1.47 -12.76 -24.58
CA CYS A 46 -0.78 -13.02 -23.31
C CYS A 46 0.71 -12.67 -23.44
N TYR A 47 1.46 -12.73 -22.33
CA TYR A 47 2.92 -12.56 -22.34
C TYR A 47 3.55 -13.88 -21.87
N ASP A 48 4.15 -14.62 -22.79
CA ASP A 48 4.66 -15.98 -22.56
C ASP A 48 6.18 -16.02 -22.35
N ASP A 49 6.68 -17.10 -21.74
CA ASP A 49 8.08 -17.35 -21.35
C ASP A 49 8.67 -16.39 -20.28
N ILE A 50 7.83 -15.61 -19.58
CA ILE A 50 8.22 -14.78 -18.43
C ILE A 50 8.45 -15.66 -17.19
N ARG A 51 9.67 -15.70 -16.67
CA ARG A 51 10.02 -16.44 -15.43
C ARG A 51 9.61 -15.65 -14.18
N VAL A 52 8.37 -15.80 -13.76
CA VAL A 52 7.81 -15.15 -12.56
C VAL A 52 8.53 -15.62 -11.29
N SER A 53 8.81 -14.68 -10.38
CA SER A 53 9.50 -14.94 -9.12
C SER A 53 8.90 -16.10 -8.30
N ARG A 54 9.78 -16.89 -7.67
CA ARG A 54 9.44 -17.96 -6.69
C ARG A 54 9.51 -17.51 -5.24
N VAL A 55 9.85 -16.25 -4.96
CA VAL A 55 9.98 -15.76 -3.58
C VAL A 55 8.64 -15.92 -2.85
N THR A 56 8.69 -16.38 -1.60
CA THR A 56 7.50 -16.53 -0.75
C THR A 56 7.18 -15.19 -0.09
N TRP A 57 6.40 -14.36 -0.79
CA TRP A 57 5.95 -13.05 -0.32
C TRP A 57 4.51 -12.78 -0.80
N ASP A 58 3.72 -12.06 0.01
CA ASP A 58 2.27 -11.88 -0.23
C ASP A 58 1.90 -10.55 -0.94
N SER A 59 2.84 -9.93 -1.67
CA SER A 59 2.54 -8.82 -2.61
C SER A 59 1.96 -9.32 -3.93
N THR A 60 1.54 -8.43 -4.83
CA THR A 60 0.93 -8.78 -6.12
C THR A 60 1.88 -9.46 -7.12
N PHE A 61 3.19 -9.20 -7.03
CA PHE A 61 4.25 -9.53 -8.02
C PHE A 61 4.05 -8.93 -9.43
N CYS A 62 3.02 -8.12 -9.62
CA CYS A 62 2.62 -7.57 -10.92
C CYS A 62 2.00 -6.19 -10.69
N ALA A 63 2.52 -5.18 -11.37
CA ALA A 63 2.00 -3.82 -11.37
C ALA A 63 1.79 -3.37 -12.80
N VAL A 64 0.65 -2.73 -13.09
CA VAL A 64 0.25 -2.40 -14.46
C VAL A 64 -0.26 -0.97 -14.52
N ASN A 65 0.03 -0.27 -15.60
CA ASN A 65 -0.54 1.05 -15.91
C ASN A 65 -0.96 1.11 -17.39
N PRO A 66 -1.55 2.21 -17.89
CA PRO A 66 -2.00 2.34 -19.28
C PRO A 66 -0.91 2.18 -20.37
N LYS A 67 0.38 2.20 -20.02
CA LYS A 67 1.51 2.04 -20.96
C LYS A 67 2.26 0.70 -20.82
N PHE A 68 2.40 0.18 -19.60
CA PHE A 68 3.29 -0.92 -19.29
C PHE A 68 2.70 -1.97 -18.35
N VAL A 69 3.16 -3.22 -18.48
CA VAL A 69 3.06 -4.27 -17.46
C VAL A 69 4.45 -4.52 -16.86
N ALA A 70 4.54 -4.47 -15.54
CA ALA A 70 5.73 -4.80 -14.77
C ALA A 70 5.52 -6.10 -13.98
N VAL A 71 6.49 -7.01 -14.03
CA VAL A 71 6.42 -8.34 -13.40
C VAL A 71 7.71 -8.63 -12.65
N ILE A 72 7.63 -9.03 -11.38
CA ILE A 72 8.81 -9.47 -10.62
C ILE A 72 9.27 -10.84 -11.14
N VAL A 73 10.53 -10.92 -11.58
CA VAL A 73 11.08 -12.12 -12.24
C VAL A 73 12.22 -12.76 -11.43
N GLU A 74 12.53 -14.01 -11.76
CA GLU A 74 13.69 -14.71 -11.22
C GLU A 74 15.01 -14.09 -11.72
N ALA A 75 15.82 -13.55 -10.81
CA ALA A 75 17.20 -13.17 -11.05
C ALA A 75 18.17 -14.26 -10.56
N SER A 76 19.28 -14.48 -11.27
CA SER A 76 20.33 -15.42 -10.84
C SER A 76 21.31 -14.83 -9.81
N GLY A 77 21.18 -13.55 -9.50
CA GLY A 77 21.90 -12.81 -8.46
C GLY A 77 21.29 -11.40 -8.38
N GLY A 78 21.12 -10.89 -7.17
CA GLY A 78 20.37 -9.66 -6.93
C GLY A 78 18.86 -9.80 -7.11
N GLY A 79 18.18 -8.69 -7.38
CA GLY A 79 16.75 -8.62 -7.65
C GLY A 79 16.47 -7.96 -9.01
N ALA A 80 15.45 -8.46 -9.71
CA ALA A 80 15.05 -7.90 -10.98
C ALA A 80 13.53 -7.96 -11.19
N PHE A 81 13.03 -7.00 -11.97
CA PHE A 81 11.68 -7.04 -12.53
C PHE A 81 11.71 -6.69 -14.02
N MET A 82 10.79 -7.26 -14.78
CA MET A 82 10.66 -7.03 -16.22
C MET A 82 9.59 -5.99 -16.47
N VAL A 83 9.82 -5.05 -17.38
CA VAL A 83 8.83 -4.03 -17.80
C VAL A 83 8.61 -4.13 -19.29
N LEU A 84 7.36 -4.38 -19.71
CA LEU A 84 6.96 -4.60 -21.10
C LEU A 84 5.90 -3.56 -21.48
N PRO A 85 6.01 -2.89 -22.65
CA PRO A 85 4.90 -2.15 -23.23
C PRO A 85 3.68 -3.05 -23.43
N LEU A 86 2.46 -2.56 -23.19
CA LEU A 86 1.24 -3.38 -23.27
C LEU A 86 0.99 -4.03 -24.64
N GLN A 87 1.54 -3.46 -25.71
CA GLN A 87 1.43 -3.98 -27.08
C GLN A 87 2.44 -5.10 -27.38
N LYS A 88 3.41 -5.35 -26.49
CA LYS A 88 4.46 -6.36 -26.66
C LYS A 88 4.00 -7.73 -26.13
N THR A 89 2.92 -8.25 -26.69
CA THR A 89 2.38 -9.58 -26.35
C THR A 89 3.06 -10.71 -27.12
N GLY A 90 2.67 -11.95 -26.81
CA GLY A 90 3.26 -13.18 -27.32
C GLY A 90 4.48 -13.62 -26.52
N ARG A 91 5.35 -14.38 -27.18
CA ARG A 91 6.55 -14.96 -26.56
C ARG A 91 7.62 -13.91 -26.32
N ILE A 92 8.00 -13.70 -25.06
CA ILE A 92 9.07 -12.78 -24.67
C ILE A 92 10.42 -13.50 -24.78
N ASP A 93 11.43 -12.82 -25.33
CA ASP A 93 12.77 -13.40 -25.46
C ASP A 93 13.46 -13.52 -24.09
N LYS A 94 14.22 -14.60 -23.87
CA LYS A 94 14.92 -14.86 -22.61
C LYS A 94 15.98 -13.80 -22.27
N SER A 95 16.50 -13.10 -23.28
CA SER A 95 17.45 -11.99 -23.16
C SER A 95 16.79 -10.60 -23.10
N TYR A 96 15.45 -10.52 -23.08
CA TYR A 96 14.75 -9.24 -22.97
C TYR A 96 15.19 -8.48 -21.70
N PRO A 97 15.56 -7.19 -21.81
CA PRO A 97 16.11 -6.43 -20.70
C PRO A 97 15.14 -6.30 -19.52
N THR A 98 15.74 -6.30 -18.33
CA THR A 98 15.07 -6.13 -17.03
C THR A 98 15.55 -4.86 -16.34
N VAL A 99 14.78 -4.39 -15.36
CA VAL A 99 15.27 -3.47 -14.33
C VAL A 99 16.01 -4.30 -13.28
N CYS A 100 17.27 -3.98 -13.01
CA CYS A 100 18.18 -4.80 -12.21
C CYS A 100 19.33 -3.97 -11.60
N GLY A 101 19.04 -3.23 -10.52
CA GLY A 101 20.06 -2.62 -9.64
C GLY A 101 19.98 -3.07 -8.18
N HIS A 102 18.92 -3.78 -7.77
CA HIS A 102 18.78 -4.32 -6.43
C HIS A 102 19.75 -5.49 -6.17
N THR A 103 20.33 -5.52 -4.97
CA THR A 103 21.31 -6.54 -4.54
C THR A 103 20.66 -7.73 -3.82
N GLY A 104 19.38 -7.61 -3.45
CA GLY A 104 18.52 -8.70 -2.96
C GLY A 104 17.25 -8.85 -3.81
N PRO A 105 16.47 -9.93 -3.65
CA PRO A 105 15.21 -10.11 -4.38
C PRO A 105 14.22 -8.94 -4.19
N VAL A 106 13.62 -8.49 -5.29
CA VAL A 106 12.51 -7.52 -5.26
C VAL A 106 11.27 -8.19 -4.68
N LEU A 107 10.67 -7.56 -3.69
CA LEU A 107 9.49 -8.05 -2.97
C LEU A 107 8.21 -7.39 -3.42
N ASP A 108 8.26 -6.11 -3.82
CA ASP A 108 7.07 -5.35 -4.20
C ASP A 108 7.40 -4.29 -5.27
N ILE A 109 6.41 -3.95 -6.11
CA ILE A 109 6.53 -2.98 -7.21
C ILE A 109 5.23 -2.16 -7.33
N ASP A 110 5.33 -0.83 -7.47
CA ASP A 110 4.16 0.04 -7.61
C ASP A 110 4.40 1.21 -8.58
N TRP A 111 3.43 1.47 -9.47
CA TRP A 111 3.51 2.54 -10.47
C TRP A 111 3.06 3.86 -9.86
N CYS A 112 3.75 4.95 -10.20
CA CYS A 112 3.35 6.28 -9.76
C CYS A 112 2.00 6.67 -10.38
N PRO A 113 0.94 6.96 -9.59
CA PRO A 113 -0.38 7.31 -10.11
C PRO A 113 -0.37 8.63 -10.88
N HIS A 114 0.69 9.45 -10.72
CA HIS A 114 0.84 10.76 -11.39
C HIS A 114 1.92 10.78 -12.47
N ASN A 115 2.49 9.62 -12.86
CA ASN A 115 3.42 9.50 -13.99
C ASN A 115 3.57 8.04 -14.47
N ASP A 116 3.01 7.73 -15.64
CA ASP A 116 3.05 6.38 -16.24
C ASP A 116 4.45 5.84 -16.59
N GLN A 117 5.50 6.65 -16.45
CA GLN A 117 6.90 6.23 -16.66
C GLN A 117 7.67 5.99 -15.36
N ILE A 118 7.08 6.27 -14.19
CA ILE A 118 7.78 6.14 -12.89
C ILE A 118 7.24 4.92 -12.14
N ILE A 119 8.14 4.02 -11.74
CA ILE A 119 7.82 2.85 -10.91
C ILE A 119 8.77 2.80 -9.71
N ALA A 120 8.26 2.41 -8.55
CA ALA A 120 9.04 2.13 -7.35
C ALA A 120 9.17 0.62 -7.14
N SER A 121 10.26 0.17 -6.50
CA SER A 121 10.47 -1.22 -6.10
C SER A 121 11.07 -1.32 -4.70
N GLY A 122 10.51 -2.20 -3.87
CA GLY A 122 11.04 -2.56 -2.54
C GLY A 122 11.73 -3.93 -2.56
N SER A 123 12.83 -4.09 -1.81
CA SER A 123 13.72 -5.24 -1.92
C SER A 123 14.18 -5.84 -0.58
N GLU A 124 14.66 -7.10 -0.63
CA GLU A 124 15.36 -7.74 0.47
C GLU A 124 16.68 -7.05 0.86
N ASP A 125 17.25 -6.21 0.00
CA ASP A 125 18.43 -5.38 0.32
C ASP A 125 18.15 -4.16 1.21
N CYS A 126 16.92 -4.03 1.72
CA CYS A 126 16.46 -2.97 2.62
C CYS A 126 16.30 -1.58 1.96
N THR A 127 16.52 -1.47 0.64
CA THR A 127 16.31 -0.21 -0.10
C THR A 127 14.95 -0.16 -0.80
N VAL A 128 14.48 1.06 -1.08
CA VAL A 128 13.47 1.33 -2.10
C VAL A 128 14.13 2.08 -3.24
N MET A 129 13.96 1.60 -4.47
CA MET A 129 14.48 2.25 -5.67
C MET A 129 13.35 2.77 -6.54
N VAL A 130 13.53 3.94 -7.14
CA VAL A 130 12.57 4.55 -8.07
C VAL A 130 13.20 4.70 -9.44
N TRP A 131 12.48 4.28 -10.47
CA TRP A 131 12.97 4.08 -11.83
C TRP A 131 12.15 4.89 -12.83
N GLN A 132 12.83 5.47 -13.83
CA GLN A 132 12.18 6.07 -14.99
C GLN A 132 12.29 5.13 -16.19
N ILE A 133 11.15 4.65 -16.67
CA ILE A 133 11.04 3.74 -17.80
C ILE A 133 10.98 4.55 -19.11
N PRO A 134 11.84 4.25 -20.11
CA PRO A 134 11.76 4.89 -21.42
C PRO A 134 10.40 4.64 -22.08
N GLU A 135 9.88 5.62 -22.81
CA GLU A 135 8.54 5.54 -23.43
C GLU A 135 8.41 4.37 -24.43
N SER A 136 9.50 4.01 -25.11
CA SER A 136 9.59 2.84 -25.98
C SER A 136 9.65 1.48 -25.25
N GLY A 137 9.67 1.48 -23.92
CA GLY A 137 10.10 0.34 -23.10
C GLY A 137 11.62 0.15 -23.12
N LEU A 138 12.07 -0.89 -22.40
CA LEU A 138 13.50 -1.20 -22.23
C LEU A 138 14.14 -1.76 -23.51
N THR A 139 15.30 -1.21 -23.88
CA THR A 139 16.18 -1.68 -24.96
C THR A 139 17.49 -2.29 -24.43
N VAL A 140 17.94 -1.84 -23.25
CA VAL A 140 19.07 -2.37 -22.47
C VAL A 140 18.62 -2.55 -21.02
N PRO A 141 19.30 -3.41 -20.22
CA PRO A 141 18.97 -3.55 -18.80
C PRO A 141 19.13 -2.21 -18.06
N LEU A 142 18.18 -1.88 -17.19
CA LEU A 142 18.20 -0.64 -16.41
C LEU A 142 18.79 -0.94 -15.04
N THR A 143 20.06 -0.55 -14.82
CA THR A 143 20.80 -0.79 -13.57
C THR A 143 20.75 0.39 -12.61
N GLU A 144 20.78 1.61 -13.15
CA GLU A 144 20.81 2.84 -12.34
C GLU A 144 19.39 3.33 -12.04
N PRO A 145 18.98 3.37 -10.76
CA PRO A 145 17.74 4.02 -10.37
C PRO A 145 17.87 5.54 -10.42
N VAL A 146 16.73 6.21 -10.54
CA VAL A 146 16.62 7.66 -10.48
C VAL A 146 16.79 8.12 -9.03
N VAL A 147 16.14 7.42 -8.09
CA VAL A 147 16.31 7.64 -6.65
C VAL A 147 16.54 6.31 -5.93
N VAL A 148 17.45 6.30 -4.97
CA VAL A 148 17.57 5.25 -3.93
C VAL A 148 17.14 5.89 -2.62
N LEU A 149 16.26 5.20 -1.89
CA LEU A 149 15.76 5.58 -0.58
C LEU A 149 16.30 4.53 0.42
N GLU A 150 17.14 4.97 1.34
CA GLU A 150 17.81 4.16 2.35
C GLU A 150 17.37 4.65 3.73
N GLY A 151 16.87 3.74 4.58
CA GLY A 151 16.35 4.08 5.90
C GLY A 151 15.80 2.87 6.66
N HIS A 152 15.23 1.89 5.95
CA HIS A 152 14.89 0.59 6.53
C HIS A 152 16.14 -0.23 6.87
N SER A 153 16.08 -0.93 8.00
CA SER A 153 17.14 -1.80 8.52
C SER A 153 16.95 -3.28 8.17
N LYS A 154 15.82 -3.61 7.54
CA LYS A 154 15.46 -4.95 7.04
C LYS A 154 14.71 -4.84 5.72
N ARG A 155 14.52 -5.98 5.04
CA ARG A 155 13.77 -6.11 3.79
C ARG A 155 12.52 -5.23 3.72
N VAL A 156 12.36 -4.50 2.61
CA VAL A 156 11.18 -3.69 2.31
C VAL A 156 10.27 -4.46 1.37
N GLY A 157 9.05 -4.73 1.80
CA GLY A 157 8.13 -5.61 1.06
C GLY A 157 6.72 -5.07 0.91
N ILE A 158 6.50 -3.80 1.27
CA ILE A 158 5.28 -3.04 1.03
C ILE A 158 5.74 -1.67 0.55
N ILE A 159 5.29 -1.25 -0.63
CA ILE A 159 5.39 0.13 -1.10
C ILE A 159 4.04 0.59 -1.65
N THR A 160 3.70 1.87 -1.47
CA THR A 160 2.48 2.44 -2.06
C THR A 160 2.61 3.94 -2.25
N TRP A 161 2.38 4.40 -3.49
CA TRP A 161 2.36 5.82 -3.79
C TRP A 161 1.14 6.52 -3.16
N HIS A 162 1.32 7.79 -2.79
CA HIS A 162 0.22 8.62 -2.31
C HIS A 162 -0.78 8.91 -3.44
N PRO A 163 -2.11 8.80 -3.20
CA PRO A 163 -3.09 8.92 -4.27
C PRO A 163 -3.22 10.34 -4.85
N THR A 164 -2.96 11.38 -4.05
CA THR A 164 -3.32 12.78 -4.39
C THR A 164 -2.17 13.79 -4.35
N ALA A 165 -0.99 13.41 -3.83
CA ALA A 165 0.11 14.34 -3.56
C ALA A 165 1.34 13.91 -4.35
N ARG A 166 1.93 14.85 -5.08
CA ARG A 166 3.03 14.56 -6.00
C ARG A 166 4.27 14.07 -5.22
N ASN A 167 4.96 13.07 -5.78
CA ASN A 167 6.22 12.52 -5.27
C ASN A 167 6.19 11.92 -3.85
N ILE A 168 5.03 11.81 -3.20
CA ILE A 168 4.93 11.14 -1.89
C ILE A 168 4.83 9.62 -2.09
N LEU A 169 5.74 8.88 -1.46
CA LEU A 169 5.79 7.42 -1.46
C LEU A 169 5.83 6.91 -0.02
N LEU A 170 5.08 5.85 0.29
CA LEU A 170 5.17 5.14 1.56
C LEU A 170 5.87 3.80 1.36
N SER A 171 6.74 3.43 2.29
CA SER A 171 7.32 2.09 2.40
C SER A 171 7.14 1.50 3.79
N ALA A 172 7.05 0.18 3.89
CA ALA A 172 7.09 -0.53 5.16
C ALA A 172 8.00 -1.78 5.10
N GLY A 173 8.81 -1.94 6.13
CA GLY A 173 9.84 -2.98 6.23
C GLY A 173 9.52 -4.06 7.26
N CYS A 174 10.27 -5.17 7.23
CA CYS A 174 10.24 -6.19 8.30
C CYS A 174 10.95 -5.75 9.59
N ASP A 175 11.38 -4.49 9.66
CA ASP A 175 11.72 -3.78 10.89
C ASP A 175 10.49 -3.21 11.61
N ASN A 176 9.31 -3.37 11.01
CA ASN A 176 8.01 -2.88 11.48
C ASN A 176 7.92 -1.35 11.47
N VAL A 177 8.83 -0.69 10.75
CA VAL A 177 8.81 0.75 10.52
C VAL A 177 7.98 1.03 9.26
N ILE A 178 7.26 2.15 9.28
CA ILE A 178 6.70 2.80 8.09
C ILE A 178 7.46 4.10 7.86
N ILE A 179 7.94 4.32 6.63
CA ILE A 179 8.60 5.57 6.23
C ILE A 179 7.81 6.21 5.09
N VAL A 180 7.54 7.51 5.20
CA VAL A 180 6.97 8.33 4.13
C VAL A 180 8.04 9.25 3.58
N TRP A 181 8.20 9.24 2.26
CA TRP A 181 9.29 9.88 1.53
C TRP A 181 8.79 10.98 0.59
N ASN A 182 9.58 12.03 0.40
CA ASN A 182 9.49 12.87 -0.79
C ASN A 182 10.52 12.37 -1.80
N VAL A 183 10.07 11.64 -2.82
CA VAL A 183 10.94 11.10 -3.87
C VAL A 183 11.56 12.22 -4.73
N GLY A 184 10.95 13.42 -4.75
CA GLY A 184 11.49 14.59 -5.47
C GLY A 184 12.75 15.19 -4.83
N THR A 185 12.95 15.00 -3.52
CA THR A 185 14.13 15.47 -2.78
C THR A 185 15.00 14.32 -2.25
N ALA A 186 14.46 13.10 -2.22
CA ALA A 186 15.00 11.92 -1.54
C ALA A 186 15.08 12.08 0.00
N GLU A 187 14.12 12.81 0.58
CA GLU A 187 14.04 13.06 2.03
C GLU A 187 13.02 12.15 2.71
N GLU A 188 13.36 11.70 3.93
CA GLU A 188 12.41 11.11 4.89
C GLU A 188 11.53 12.23 5.47
N LEU A 189 10.21 12.12 5.31
CA LEU A 189 9.25 13.10 5.85
C LEU A 189 8.69 12.68 7.19
N TYR A 190 8.31 11.40 7.29
CA TYR A 190 7.71 10.82 8.49
C TYR A 190 8.29 9.42 8.69
N TYR A 191 8.88 9.18 9.86
CA TYR A 191 9.45 7.91 10.29
C TYR A 191 8.61 7.38 11.44
N LEU A 192 7.94 6.24 11.24
CA LEU A 192 6.91 5.69 12.12
C LEU A 192 7.33 4.29 12.59
N ASP A 193 8.09 4.23 13.67
CA ASP A 193 8.74 3.02 14.20
C ASP A 193 8.04 2.40 15.42
N ASN A 194 7.26 3.20 16.16
CA ASN A 194 6.63 2.80 17.41
C ASN A 194 5.13 2.44 17.29
N LEU A 195 4.59 2.32 16.06
CA LEU A 195 3.15 2.07 15.81
C LEU A 195 2.79 0.58 15.62
N HIS A 196 3.78 -0.28 15.36
CA HIS A 196 3.57 -1.69 15.00
C HIS A 196 4.52 -2.62 15.78
N PRO A 197 4.01 -3.41 16.75
CA PRO A 197 4.87 -4.27 17.59
C PRO A 197 5.35 -5.56 16.87
N ASP A 198 4.76 -5.89 15.72
CA ASP A 198 5.07 -7.09 14.92
C ASP A 198 4.92 -6.76 13.41
N ILE A 199 5.21 -7.75 12.56
CA ILE A 199 5.25 -7.61 11.09
C ILE A 199 3.99 -6.94 10.54
N ILE A 200 4.19 -5.87 9.76
CA ILE A 200 3.16 -5.22 8.96
C ILE A 200 2.88 -6.09 7.73
N TYR A 201 1.61 -6.42 7.51
CA TYR A 201 1.15 -7.29 6.43
C TYR A 201 0.75 -6.52 5.16
N ASN A 202 0.13 -5.35 5.31
CA ASN A 202 -0.05 -4.38 4.24
C ASN A 202 -0.30 -2.98 4.83
N VAL A 203 -0.17 -1.98 3.96
CA VAL A 203 -0.64 -0.61 4.16
C VAL A 203 -1.57 -0.25 2.98
N SER A 204 -2.52 0.66 3.18
CA SER A 204 -3.38 1.23 2.14
C SER A 204 -3.77 2.65 2.51
N TRP A 205 -3.52 3.61 1.61
CA TRP A 205 -4.03 4.98 1.72
C TRP A 205 -5.56 5.03 1.63
N ASN A 206 -6.17 6.04 2.26
CA ASN A 206 -7.55 6.44 1.97
C ASN A 206 -7.63 7.30 0.70
N ARG A 207 -8.85 7.62 0.23
CA ARG A 207 -9.06 8.25 -1.09
C ARG A 207 -8.33 9.59 -1.28
N ASP A 208 -8.17 10.39 -0.23
CA ASP A 208 -7.52 11.71 -0.28
C ASP A 208 -6.06 11.72 0.22
N GLY A 209 -5.58 10.59 0.77
CA GLY A 209 -4.24 10.46 1.35
C GLY A 209 -4.05 11.16 2.70
N SER A 210 -5.13 11.55 3.38
CA SER A 210 -5.03 12.08 4.75
C SER A 210 -4.66 11.02 5.79
N LEU A 211 -5.04 9.75 5.56
CA LEU A 211 -4.87 8.62 6.46
C LEU A 211 -4.43 7.37 5.69
N PHE A 212 -3.78 6.44 6.38
CA PHE A 212 -3.62 5.08 5.88
C PHE A 212 -4.13 4.05 6.89
N CYS A 213 -4.62 2.92 6.40
CA CYS A 213 -4.92 1.76 7.23
C CYS A 213 -3.81 0.71 7.06
N SER A 214 -3.55 -0.03 8.13
CA SER A 214 -2.52 -1.07 8.16
C SER A 214 -3.03 -2.32 8.86
N ALA A 215 -2.60 -3.48 8.38
CA ALA A 215 -2.84 -4.77 9.02
C ALA A 215 -1.54 -5.32 9.60
N CYS A 216 -1.56 -5.85 10.83
CA CYS A 216 -0.36 -6.31 11.53
C CYS A 216 -0.52 -7.75 12.08
N LYS A 217 0.62 -8.41 12.32
CA LYS A 217 0.73 -9.78 12.83
C LYS A 217 0.30 -9.95 14.30
N ASP A 218 0.19 -8.86 15.04
CA ASP A 218 -0.52 -8.79 16.33
C ASP A 218 -2.05 -9.01 16.21
N LYS A 219 -2.57 -9.08 14.97
CA LYS A 219 -3.97 -9.18 14.56
C LYS A 219 -4.77 -7.88 14.64
N SER A 220 -4.11 -6.76 14.88
CA SER A 220 -4.73 -5.44 14.85
C SER A 220 -4.80 -4.87 13.43
N VAL A 221 -5.87 -4.12 13.19
CA VAL A 221 -5.99 -3.19 12.07
C VAL A 221 -5.99 -1.77 12.62
N ARG A 222 -5.07 -0.92 12.14
CA ARG A 222 -4.88 0.45 12.64
C ARG A 222 -5.12 1.47 11.54
N ILE A 223 -5.88 2.51 11.86
CA ILE A 223 -6.05 3.73 11.06
C ILE A 223 -5.09 4.78 11.62
N ILE A 224 -4.21 5.33 10.79
CA ILE A 224 -3.08 6.18 11.21
C ILE A 224 -3.08 7.47 10.41
N ASP A 225 -2.85 8.60 11.11
CA ASP A 225 -2.47 9.87 10.50
C ASP A 225 -0.93 9.93 10.45
N PRO A 226 -0.31 9.82 9.24
CA PRO A 226 1.14 9.86 9.11
C PRO A 226 1.76 11.18 9.54
N ARG A 227 1.06 12.30 9.31
CA ARG A 227 1.57 13.66 9.56
C ARG A 227 1.62 13.99 11.05
N ARG A 228 0.76 13.31 11.83
CA ARG A 228 0.73 13.39 13.30
C ARG A 228 1.51 12.26 13.98
N GLY A 229 1.88 11.21 13.25
CA GLY A 229 2.48 9.99 13.80
C GLY A 229 1.58 9.28 14.81
N GLN A 230 0.26 9.32 14.62
CA GLN A 230 -0.72 8.87 15.61
C GLN A 230 -1.69 7.83 15.05
N VAL A 231 -1.94 6.77 15.81
CA VAL A 231 -3.08 5.86 15.59
C VAL A 231 -4.35 6.63 15.97
N ILE A 232 -5.25 6.82 15.01
CA ILE A 232 -6.54 7.51 15.19
C ILE A 232 -7.60 6.52 15.68
N ALA A 233 -7.58 5.28 15.18
CA ALA A 233 -8.47 4.21 15.59
C ALA A 233 -7.78 2.84 15.41
N GLU A 234 -8.12 1.87 16.27
CA GLU A 234 -7.57 0.52 16.22
C GLU A 234 -8.67 -0.52 16.45
N ARG A 235 -8.64 -1.59 15.64
CA ARG A 235 -9.38 -2.82 15.88
C ARG A 235 -8.40 -3.94 16.22
N GLU A 236 -8.27 -4.26 17.51
CA GLU A 236 -7.62 -5.50 17.94
C GLU A 236 -8.37 -6.74 17.43
N LYS A 237 -7.64 -7.77 17.00
CA LYS A 237 -8.21 -9.07 16.58
C LYS A 237 -9.32 -8.93 15.54
N ALA A 238 -9.10 -8.12 14.50
CA ALA A 238 -10.02 -7.98 13.36
C ALA A 238 -10.39 -9.34 12.74
N HIS A 239 -9.47 -10.30 12.79
CA HIS A 239 -9.74 -11.71 12.53
C HIS A 239 -9.07 -12.58 13.62
N GLU A 240 -9.72 -13.66 14.05
CA GLU A 240 -9.17 -14.53 15.12
C GLU A 240 -8.00 -15.42 14.69
N GLY A 241 -7.86 -15.69 13.38
CA GLY A 241 -6.83 -16.56 12.82
C GLY A 241 -5.39 -16.07 13.06
N ALA A 242 -4.43 -16.95 12.84
CA ALA A 242 -2.99 -16.65 12.98
C ALA A 242 -2.27 -16.41 11.64
N ARG A 243 -3.02 -16.37 10.54
CA ARG A 243 -2.52 -16.19 9.17
C ARG A 243 -2.55 -14.70 8.78
N PRO A 244 -1.77 -14.28 7.76
CA PRO A 244 -1.79 -12.91 7.29
C PRO A 244 -3.18 -12.43 6.92
N MET A 245 -3.44 -11.15 7.19
CA MET A 245 -4.66 -10.47 6.76
C MET A 245 -4.32 -9.29 5.84
N ARG A 246 -5.35 -8.68 5.26
CA ARG A 246 -5.29 -7.43 4.50
C ARG A 246 -6.35 -6.47 5.03
N ALA A 247 -6.05 -5.18 5.02
CA ALA A 247 -6.98 -4.10 5.29
C ALA A 247 -6.82 -3.02 4.22
N ILE A 248 -7.92 -2.60 3.59
CA ILE A 248 -7.95 -1.50 2.63
C ILE A 248 -9.08 -0.52 2.94
N PHE A 249 -8.89 0.74 2.56
CA PHE A 249 -9.96 1.74 2.58
C PHE A 249 -10.92 1.55 1.41
N LEU A 250 -12.20 1.83 1.67
CA LEU A 250 -13.24 2.03 0.66
C LEU A 250 -13.44 3.53 0.38
N ALA A 251 -14.18 3.86 -0.68
CA ALA A 251 -14.36 5.24 -1.13
C ALA A 251 -15.14 6.12 -0.14
N ASP A 252 -15.92 5.51 0.74
CA ASP A 252 -16.71 6.14 1.80
C ASP A 252 -16.00 6.16 3.18
N GLY A 253 -14.72 5.80 3.22
CA GLY A 253 -13.90 5.78 4.43
C GLY A 253 -14.00 4.49 5.26
N LYS A 254 -14.89 3.54 4.91
CA LYS A 254 -14.96 2.23 5.59
C LYS A 254 -13.70 1.40 5.34
N ILE A 255 -13.42 0.47 6.24
CA ILE A 255 -12.32 -0.49 6.08
C ILE A 255 -12.87 -1.84 5.65
N PHE A 256 -12.36 -2.39 4.55
CA PHE A 256 -12.59 -3.77 4.17
C PHE A 256 -11.38 -4.62 4.53
N THR A 257 -11.60 -5.74 5.23
CA THR A 257 -10.54 -6.66 5.61
C THR A 257 -10.75 -8.05 5.01
N THR A 258 -9.64 -8.72 4.70
CA THR A 258 -9.63 -10.15 4.39
C THR A 258 -8.68 -10.85 5.34
N GLY A 259 -9.13 -11.88 6.03
CA GLY A 259 -8.32 -12.63 6.98
C GLY A 259 -8.81 -14.04 7.16
N PHE A 260 -8.64 -14.60 8.36
CA PHE A 260 -8.92 -16.00 8.63
C PHE A 260 -9.65 -16.17 9.97
N SER A 261 -10.62 -17.08 10.01
CA SER A 261 -11.24 -17.57 11.24
C SER A 261 -10.21 -18.30 12.11
N ARG A 262 -10.55 -18.54 13.38
CA ARG A 262 -9.76 -19.41 14.26
C ARG A 262 -9.60 -20.84 13.71
N MET A 263 -10.55 -21.30 12.90
CA MET A 263 -10.51 -22.61 12.22
C MET A 263 -9.79 -22.56 10.86
N SER A 264 -9.16 -21.43 10.52
CA SER A 264 -8.48 -21.16 9.23
C SER A 264 -9.41 -21.08 8.01
N GLU A 265 -10.69 -20.73 8.17
CA GLU A 265 -11.54 -20.33 7.04
C GLU A 265 -11.25 -18.89 6.64
N ARG A 266 -11.15 -18.63 5.34
CA ARG A 266 -10.99 -17.27 4.80
C ARG A 266 -12.25 -16.46 5.04
N GLN A 267 -12.06 -15.27 5.60
CA GLN A 267 -13.12 -14.35 5.99
C GLN A 267 -12.96 -13.01 5.28
N LEU A 268 -14.08 -12.42 4.89
CA LEU A 268 -14.21 -11.02 4.49
C LEU A 268 -14.94 -10.28 5.59
N ALA A 269 -14.48 -9.09 5.98
CA ALA A 269 -15.22 -8.23 6.90
C ALA A 269 -15.26 -6.78 6.43
N LEU A 270 -16.33 -6.09 6.79
CA LEU A 270 -16.53 -4.65 6.56
C LEU A 270 -16.66 -3.95 7.92
N TRP A 271 -15.90 -2.88 8.11
CA TRP A 271 -15.81 -2.15 9.37
C TRP A 271 -16.13 -0.67 9.16
N ASP A 272 -16.84 -0.09 10.11
CA ASP A 272 -17.04 1.35 10.20
C ASP A 272 -15.93 1.96 11.05
N PRO A 273 -15.14 2.95 10.58
CA PRO A 273 -14.13 3.61 11.40
C PRO A 273 -14.72 4.33 12.62
N GLU A 274 -16.01 4.72 12.60
CA GLU A 274 -16.68 5.32 13.75
C GLU A 274 -17.09 4.27 14.80
N ASN A 275 -17.23 2.99 14.41
CA ASN A 275 -17.54 1.89 15.32
C ASN A 275 -16.78 0.61 14.92
N LEU A 276 -15.60 0.44 15.49
CA LEU A 276 -14.75 -0.74 15.30
C LEU A 276 -15.04 -1.88 16.29
N GLU A 277 -16.08 -1.81 17.15
CA GLU A 277 -16.35 -2.86 18.14
C GLU A 277 -16.85 -4.17 17.51
N GLU A 278 -17.62 -4.10 16.44
CA GLU A 278 -18.14 -5.26 15.70
C GLU A 278 -18.15 -4.97 14.19
N PRO A 279 -17.92 -5.96 13.32
CA PRO A 279 -17.96 -5.76 11.89
C PRO A 279 -19.41 -5.54 11.41
N MET A 280 -19.61 -4.58 10.51
CA MET A 280 -20.89 -4.35 9.82
C MET A 280 -21.37 -5.60 9.07
N ALA A 281 -20.41 -6.33 8.51
CA ALA A 281 -20.62 -7.61 7.85
C ALA A 281 -19.38 -8.49 8.06
N LEU A 282 -19.60 -9.78 8.34
CA LEU A 282 -18.57 -10.82 8.34
C LEU A 282 -19.07 -11.96 7.46
N GLN A 283 -18.30 -12.34 6.43
CA GLN A 283 -18.63 -13.42 5.51
C GLN A 283 -17.49 -14.42 5.42
N GLU A 284 -17.78 -15.69 5.72
CA GLU A 284 -16.87 -16.82 5.50
C GLU A 284 -16.94 -17.32 4.06
N LEU A 285 -15.80 -17.81 3.55
CA LEU A 285 -15.64 -18.19 2.15
C LEU A 285 -15.29 -19.66 1.95
N ASP A 286 -14.12 -20.10 2.41
CA ASP A 286 -13.60 -21.48 2.29
C ASP A 286 -12.37 -21.67 3.18
N SER A 287 -11.87 -22.90 3.30
CA SER A 287 -10.71 -23.27 4.12
C SER A 287 -9.36 -23.28 3.36
N SER A 288 -9.22 -22.50 2.28
CA SER A 288 -7.96 -22.45 1.51
C SER A 288 -6.88 -21.67 2.24
N ASN A 289 -5.62 -22.05 2.04
CA ASN A 289 -4.48 -21.51 2.79
C ASN A 289 -4.01 -20.11 2.36
N GLY A 290 -4.33 -19.67 1.14
CA GLY A 290 -3.77 -18.47 0.52
C GLY A 290 -4.40 -17.18 1.01
N THR A 291 -3.55 -16.24 1.47
CA THR A 291 -3.92 -14.85 1.80
C THR A 291 -4.67 -14.22 0.63
N LEU A 292 -5.89 -13.74 0.86
CA LEU A 292 -6.64 -13.02 -0.17
C LEU A 292 -6.08 -11.61 -0.33
N LEU A 293 -5.97 -11.16 -1.58
CA LEU A 293 -5.65 -9.79 -1.93
C LEU A 293 -6.94 -9.09 -2.38
N PRO A 294 -7.42 -8.06 -1.66
CA PRO A 294 -8.57 -7.28 -2.07
C PRO A 294 -8.17 -6.20 -3.08
N PHE A 295 -8.84 -6.19 -4.23
CA PHE A 295 -8.76 -5.14 -5.24
C PHE A 295 -10.13 -4.45 -5.30
N TYR A 296 -10.20 -3.22 -4.78
CA TYR A 296 -11.44 -2.45 -4.72
C TYR A 296 -11.49 -1.41 -5.84
N ASP A 297 -12.63 -1.37 -6.52
CA ASP A 297 -12.96 -0.37 -7.52
C ASP A 297 -13.87 0.72 -6.90
N PRO A 298 -13.34 1.93 -6.64
CA PRO A 298 -14.07 2.99 -5.97
C PRO A 298 -15.14 3.67 -6.84
N ASP A 299 -15.18 3.37 -8.14
CA ASP A 299 -16.13 3.97 -9.09
C ASP A 299 -17.38 3.10 -9.25
N THR A 300 -17.22 1.78 -9.07
CA THR A 300 -18.32 0.79 -9.16
C THR A 300 -18.77 0.24 -7.81
N ASN A 301 -17.97 0.43 -6.75
CA ASN A 301 -18.07 -0.27 -5.47
C ASN A 301 -17.96 -1.80 -5.57
N VAL A 302 -17.38 -2.32 -6.66
CA VAL A 302 -17.08 -3.75 -6.78
C VAL A 302 -15.71 -4.03 -6.16
N ILE A 303 -15.66 -5.04 -5.30
CA ILE A 303 -14.43 -5.56 -4.73
C ILE A 303 -14.17 -6.97 -5.24
N TYR A 304 -12.94 -7.20 -5.67
CA TYR A 304 -12.46 -8.48 -6.17
C TYR A 304 -11.46 -9.06 -5.17
N VAL A 305 -11.54 -10.35 -4.90
CA VAL A 305 -10.62 -11.05 -3.99
C VAL A 305 -10.05 -12.30 -4.66
N CYS A 306 -8.73 -12.45 -4.58
CA CYS A 306 -7.99 -13.62 -5.04
C CYS A 306 -6.67 -13.75 -4.28
N GLY A 307 -6.24 -14.97 -3.96
CA GLY A 307 -4.99 -15.24 -3.25
C GLY A 307 -3.99 -16.00 -4.10
N LYS A 308 -2.69 -15.94 -3.74
CA LYS A 308 -1.68 -16.79 -4.38
C LYS A 308 -2.02 -18.26 -4.12
N GLY A 309 -1.96 -19.07 -5.19
CA GLY A 309 -2.41 -20.46 -5.21
C GLY A 309 -3.87 -20.66 -5.63
N ASP A 310 -4.73 -19.64 -5.61
CA ASP A 310 -6.11 -19.77 -6.09
C ASP A 310 -6.18 -19.89 -7.62
N SER A 311 -7.15 -20.64 -8.14
CA SER A 311 -7.50 -20.64 -9.57
C SER A 311 -8.72 -19.76 -9.88
N SER A 312 -9.23 -19.00 -8.92
CA SER A 312 -10.46 -18.21 -9.02
C SER A 312 -10.32 -16.77 -8.52
N ILE A 313 -11.04 -15.85 -9.15
CA ILE A 313 -11.24 -14.47 -8.68
C ILE A 313 -12.73 -14.34 -8.29
N ARG A 314 -13.02 -14.04 -7.03
CA ARG A 314 -14.40 -13.81 -6.54
C ARG A 314 -14.65 -12.32 -6.48
N TYR A 315 -15.88 -11.89 -6.74
CA TYR A 315 -16.22 -10.47 -6.67
C TYR A 315 -17.60 -10.21 -6.06
N PHE A 316 -17.65 -9.09 -5.34
CA PHE A 316 -18.74 -8.66 -4.47
C PHE A 316 -19.01 -7.18 -4.75
N GLU A 317 -20.25 -6.75 -4.59
CA GLU A 317 -20.61 -5.34 -4.63
C GLU A 317 -20.87 -4.86 -3.20
N ILE A 318 -20.19 -3.79 -2.80
CA ILE A 318 -20.38 -3.15 -1.50
C ILE A 318 -21.48 -2.10 -1.63
N THR A 319 -22.48 -2.17 -0.74
CA THR A 319 -23.60 -1.22 -0.72
C THR A 319 -24.00 -0.89 0.72
N ALA A 320 -24.68 0.26 0.91
CA ALA A 320 -25.26 0.63 2.20
C ALA A 320 -26.42 -0.28 2.66
N GLU A 321 -26.96 -1.15 1.80
CA GLU A 321 -28.01 -2.10 2.16
C GLU A 321 -27.43 -3.41 2.76
N PRO A 322 -27.92 -3.88 3.93
CA PRO A 322 -27.58 -5.19 4.48
C PRO A 322 -27.78 -6.35 3.48
N PRO A 323 -26.90 -7.37 3.45
CA PRO A 323 -25.75 -7.63 4.33
C PRO A 323 -24.46 -6.85 3.96
N TYR A 324 -24.58 -5.72 3.26
CA TYR A 324 -23.50 -4.80 2.83
C TYR A 324 -22.52 -5.37 1.81
N ILE A 325 -22.00 -6.58 2.02
CA ILE A 325 -21.15 -7.33 1.09
C ILE A 325 -22.05 -8.27 0.28
N HIS A 326 -22.28 -7.97 -1.01
CA HIS A 326 -23.17 -8.77 -1.86
C HIS A 326 -22.38 -9.54 -2.91
N PHE A 327 -22.29 -10.87 -2.77
CA PHE A 327 -21.63 -11.73 -3.77
C PHE A 327 -22.28 -11.59 -5.16
N LEU A 328 -21.47 -11.28 -6.17
CA LEU A 328 -21.91 -11.18 -7.55
C LEU A 328 -21.74 -12.52 -8.28
N ASN A 329 -20.47 -12.93 -8.46
CA ASN A 329 -20.08 -14.11 -9.22
C ASN A 329 -18.59 -14.45 -8.97
N THR A 330 -18.13 -15.56 -9.54
CA THR A 330 -16.73 -16.01 -9.49
C THR A 330 -16.22 -16.29 -10.90
N PHE A 331 -15.07 -15.71 -11.25
CA PHE A 331 -14.28 -16.17 -12.39
C PHE A 331 -13.46 -17.39 -11.97
N THR A 332 -13.48 -18.48 -12.76
CA THR A 332 -12.72 -19.70 -12.48
C THR A 332 -11.83 -20.07 -13.66
N SER A 333 -10.67 -20.64 -13.36
CA SER A 333 -9.68 -21.12 -14.33
C SER A 333 -9.06 -22.43 -13.85
N LYS A 334 -8.26 -23.08 -14.69
CA LYS A 334 -7.62 -24.37 -14.36
C LYS A 334 -6.31 -24.22 -13.60
N GLU A 335 -5.59 -23.13 -13.83
CA GLU A 335 -4.22 -22.94 -13.34
C GLU A 335 -4.20 -22.01 -12.10
N PRO A 336 -3.37 -22.29 -11.08
CA PRO A 336 -3.27 -21.44 -9.89
C PRO A 336 -2.46 -20.17 -10.18
N GLN A 337 -2.89 -19.04 -9.61
CA GLN A 337 -2.15 -17.77 -9.75
C GLN A 337 -0.92 -17.71 -8.84
N ARG A 338 0.21 -17.23 -9.36
CA ARG A 338 1.42 -16.87 -8.60
C ARG A 338 1.46 -15.40 -8.17
N GLY A 339 0.62 -14.58 -8.79
CA GLY A 339 0.53 -13.14 -8.61
C GLY A 339 -0.59 -12.58 -9.46
N MET A 340 -0.93 -11.31 -9.26
CA MET A 340 -2.09 -10.68 -9.88
C MET A 340 -1.89 -9.18 -10.02
N GLY A 341 -1.75 -8.70 -11.25
CA GLY A 341 -1.77 -7.27 -11.54
C GLY A 341 -3.19 -6.78 -11.78
N TRP A 342 -3.41 -5.48 -11.59
CA TRP A 342 -4.69 -4.81 -11.81
C TRP A 342 -4.44 -3.56 -12.66
N MET A 343 -5.29 -3.34 -13.66
CA MET A 343 -5.22 -2.19 -14.56
C MET A 343 -5.98 -0.97 -13.98
N PRO A 344 -5.33 0.20 -13.82
CA PRO A 344 -6.00 1.45 -13.51
C PRO A 344 -7.09 1.79 -14.54
N LYS A 345 -8.13 2.51 -14.11
CA LYS A 345 -9.31 2.86 -14.91
C LYS A 345 -9.01 3.45 -16.29
N GLN A 346 -7.95 4.24 -16.37
CA GLN A 346 -7.50 4.92 -17.58
C GLN A 346 -6.98 3.96 -18.68
N GLY A 347 -6.66 2.71 -18.35
CA GLY A 347 -6.17 1.69 -19.31
C GLY A 347 -7.23 0.67 -19.74
N LEU A 348 -8.49 0.86 -19.35
CA LEU A 348 -9.63 -0.01 -19.68
C LEU A 348 -10.27 0.37 -21.02
N ASP A 349 -10.84 -0.62 -21.71
CA ASP A 349 -11.58 -0.43 -22.96
C ASP A 349 -13.06 -0.13 -22.67
N VAL A 350 -13.35 1.15 -22.43
CA VAL A 350 -14.70 1.65 -22.12
C VAL A 350 -15.73 1.31 -23.21
N ASN A 351 -15.31 1.22 -24.47
CA ASN A 351 -16.18 0.89 -25.60
C ASN A 351 -16.68 -0.57 -25.53
N LYS A 352 -15.93 -1.45 -24.85
CA LYS A 352 -16.31 -2.86 -24.63
C LYS A 352 -17.00 -3.10 -23.28
N CYS A 353 -17.35 -2.04 -22.54
CA CYS A 353 -17.92 -2.13 -21.18
C CYS A 353 -17.02 -2.94 -20.22
N GLU A 354 -15.70 -2.85 -20.39
CA GLU A 354 -14.70 -3.38 -19.46
C GLU A 354 -14.63 -2.51 -18.21
N ILE A 355 -14.92 -3.06 -17.04
CA ILE A 355 -14.88 -2.33 -15.75
C ILE A 355 -13.59 -2.58 -14.96
N ALA A 356 -12.88 -3.66 -15.29
CA ALA A 356 -11.58 -4.02 -14.71
C ALA A 356 -10.80 -4.95 -15.64
N ARG A 357 -9.46 -4.89 -15.59
CA ARG A 357 -8.57 -5.86 -16.25
C ARG A 357 -7.55 -6.39 -15.25
N PHE A 358 -7.53 -7.70 -15.07
CA PHE A 358 -6.54 -8.40 -14.28
C PHE A 358 -5.38 -8.88 -15.16
N TYR A 359 -4.18 -8.97 -14.59
CA TYR A 359 -2.99 -9.52 -15.24
C TYR A 359 -2.50 -10.69 -14.38
N LYS A 360 -3.10 -11.86 -14.61
CA LYS A 360 -2.86 -13.06 -13.81
C LYS A 360 -1.47 -13.63 -14.14
N LEU A 361 -0.63 -13.75 -13.13
CA LEU A 361 0.66 -14.44 -13.26
C LEU A 361 0.48 -15.93 -13.03
N HIS A 362 0.99 -16.73 -13.96
CA HIS A 362 1.20 -18.17 -13.85
C HIS A 362 2.70 -18.44 -13.59
N GLU A 363 3.20 -19.66 -13.81
CA GLU A 363 4.65 -19.94 -13.66
C GLU A 363 5.51 -19.34 -14.78
N ARG A 364 5.04 -19.39 -16.03
CA ARG A 364 5.77 -18.88 -17.21
C ARG A 364 4.96 -17.97 -18.15
N LYS A 365 3.87 -17.39 -17.64
CA LYS A 365 2.90 -16.61 -18.43
C LYS A 365 2.29 -15.50 -17.59
N CYS A 366 2.09 -14.32 -18.19
CA CYS A 366 1.15 -13.32 -17.71
C CYS A 366 -0.09 -13.32 -18.64
N GLU A 367 -1.26 -13.54 -18.06
CA GLU A 367 -2.54 -13.71 -18.77
C GLU A 367 -3.51 -12.59 -18.38
N PRO A 368 -3.81 -11.66 -19.30
CA PRO A 368 -4.87 -10.68 -19.09
C PRO A 368 -6.26 -11.33 -19.00
N ILE A 369 -7.05 -10.92 -18.01
CA ILE A 369 -8.46 -11.32 -17.82
C ILE A 369 -9.30 -10.05 -17.77
N VAL A 370 -10.20 -9.91 -18.75
CA VAL A 370 -11.10 -8.78 -18.94
C VAL A 370 -12.38 -9.02 -18.14
N MET A 371 -12.77 -8.08 -17.27
CA MET A 371 -14.04 -8.12 -16.54
C MET A 371 -15.06 -7.19 -17.21
N THR A 372 -16.08 -7.76 -17.85
CA THR A 372 -17.05 -7.02 -18.67
C THR A 372 -18.43 -6.98 -18.03
N VAL A 373 -19.08 -5.81 -18.09
CA VAL A 373 -20.53 -5.68 -17.87
C VAL A 373 -21.23 -5.88 -19.22
N PRO A 374 -22.08 -6.92 -19.41
CA PRO A 374 -22.72 -7.18 -20.69
C PRO A 374 -23.81 -6.15 -21.00
N ARG A 375 -23.43 -5.07 -21.70
CA ARG A 375 -24.35 -4.11 -22.33
C ARG A 375 -24.42 -4.34 -23.84
N LYS A 376 -25.54 -3.96 -24.45
CA LYS A 376 -25.77 -3.96 -25.90
C LYS A 376 -25.97 -2.52 -26.38
N SER A 377 -24.91 -1.73 -26.31
CA SER A 377 -24.92 -0.33 -26.72
C SER A 377 -23.53 0.09 -27.16
N ASP A 378 -23.46 0.82 -28.28
CA ASP A 378 -22.24 1.46 -28.77
C ASP A 378 -22.06 2.87 -28.17
N LEU A 379 -22.98 3.30 -27.30
CA LEU A 379 -22.90 4.56 -26.57
C LEU A 379 -22.07 4.41 -25.30
N PHE A 380 -21.33 5.47 -24.94
CA PHE A 380 -20.65 5.55 -23.65
C PHE A 380 -21.62 5.30 -22.48
N GLN A 381 -21.22 4.47 -21.52
CA GLN A 381 -22.06 4.06 -20.39
C GLN A 381 -21.69 4.87 -19.13
N ASP A 382 -22.25 6.08 -18.99
CA ASP A 382 -22.01 6.96 -17.82
C ASP A 382 -22.25 6.28 -16.47
N ASP A 383 -23.22 5.37 -16.40
CA ASP A 383 -23.52 4.65 -15.17
C ASP A 383 -22.46 3.62 -14.77
N LEU A 384 -21.56 3.24 -15.68
CA LEU A 384 -20.42 2.34 -15.41
C LEU A 384 -19.10 3.11 -15.22
N TYR A 385 -19.03 4.33 -15.76
CA TYR A 385 -17.81 5.16 -15.83
C TYR A 385 -18.10 6.58 -15.33
N PRO A 386 -18.32 6.78 -14.02
CA PRO A 386 -18.28 8.12 -13.43
C PRO A 386 -16.86 8.69 -13.55
N ASP A 387 -16.72 10.00 -13.29
CA ASP A 387 -15.41 10.66 -13.33
C ASP A 387 -14.47 10.03 -12.28
N THR A 388 -13.30 9.58 -12.74
CA THR A 388 -12.36 8.74 -11.99
C THR A 388 -11.08 9.51 -11.67
N ALA A 389 -10.22 8.98 -10.78
CA ALA A 389 -8.96 9.62 -10.45
C ALA A 389 -8.05 9.78 -11.68
N GLY A 390 -7.66 11.02 -11.98
CA GLY A 390 -6.77 11.39 -13.08
C GLY A 390 -5.29 11.27 -12.73
N PRO A 391 -4.39 11.42 -13.74
CA PRO A 391 -2.94 11.35 -13.55
C PRO A 391 -2.33 12.68 -13.03
N GLU A 392 -3.14 13.68 -12.71
CA GLU A 392 -2.67 14.94 -12.13
C GLU A 392 -2.82 14.91 -10.61
N ALA A 393 -1.72 15.16 -9.89
CA ALA A 393 -1.74 15.30 -8.44
C ALA A 393 -2.55 16.54 -8.03
N ALA A 394 -3.35 16.41 -6.98
CA ALA A 394 -4.17 17.49 -6.43
C ALA A 394 -3.35 18.50 -5.60
N MET A 395 -2.16 18.11 -5.14
CA MET A 395 -1.25 18.95 -4.38
C MET A 395 0.21 18.53 -4.58
N GLU A 396 1.13 19.45 -4.29
CA GLU A 396 2.57 19.15 -4.21
C GLU A 396 2.93 18.58 -2.82
N ALA A 397 4.08 17.93 -2.70
CA ALA A 397 4.55 17.28 -1.47
C ALA A 397 4.56 18.24 -0.26
N GLU A 398 5.07 19.45 -0.47
CA GLU A 398 5.24 20.48 0.56
C GLU A 398 3.89 21.01 1.06
N GLU A 399 2.86 21.04 0.21
CA GLU A 399 1.51 21.43 0.61
C GLU A 399 0.86 20.36 1.50
N TRP A 400 1.02 19.08 1.16
CA TRP A 400 0.52 17.96 1.95
C TRP A 400 1.17 17.91 3.34
N MET A 401 2.49 18.12 3.41
CA MET A 401 3.26 18.27 4.65
C MET A 401 2.79 19.46 5.50
N ALA A 402 2.40 20.57 4.86
CA ALA A 402 1.80 21.73 5.53
C ALA A 402 0.36 21.49 6.03
N GLY A 403 -0.17 20.26 5.89
CA GLY A 403 -1.49 19.85 6.37
C GLY A 403 -2.60 19.97 5.34
N LYS A 404 -2.31 20.37 4.09
CA LYS A 404 -3.32 20.38 3.02
C LYS A 404 -3.82 18.96 2.76
N THR A 405 -5.12 18.84 2.53
CA THR A 405 -5.77 17.59 2.10
C THR A 405 -6.78 17.98 1.01
N ALA A 406 -6.82 17.21 -0.07
CA ALA A 406 -7.72 17.40 -1.19
C ALA A 406 -8.00 16.05 -1.86
N PRO A 407 -9.22 15.82 -2.39
CA PRO A 407 -9.54 14.63 -3.16
C PRO A 407 -8.72 14.58 -4.47
N PRO A 408 -8.59 13.40 -5.11
CA PRO A 408 -7.94 13.28 -6.41
C PRO A 408 -8.64 14.14 -7.46
N ILE A 409 -7.87 14.75 -8.36
CA ILE A 409 -8.42 15.46 -9.53
C ILE A 409 -9.13 14.43 -10.39
N LEU A 410 -10.44 14.61 -10.62
CA LEU A 410 -11.24 13.67 -11.40
C LEU A 410 -11.18 13.99 -12.89
N ILE A 411 -11.20 12.95 -13.73
CA ILE A 411 -11.28 13.05 -15.19
C ILE A 411 -12.38 12.13 -15.72
N SER A 412 -12.98 12.52 -16.84
CA SER A 412 -14.00 11.71 -17.51
C SER A 412 -13.38 10.74 -18.49
N LEU A 413 -13.77 9.46 -18.43
CA LEU A 413 -13.31 8.42 -19.37
C LEU A 413 -14.03 8.46 -20.74
N ARG A 414 -14.86 9.48 -20.98
CA ARG A 414 -15.48 9.77 -22.29
C ARG A 414 -14.45 10.17 -23.34
N GLU A 415 -13.44 10.91 -22.90
CA GLU A 415 -12.33 11.34 -23.76
C GLU A 415 -11.32 10.18 -23.88
N ALA A 416 -10.65 10.08 -25.03
CA ALA A 416 -9.60 9.09 -25.20
C ALA A 416 -8.50 9.31 -24.15
N TYR A 417 -7.84 8.23 -23.71
CA TYR A 417 -6.78 8.25 -22.69
C TYR A 417 -5.88 9.48 -22.83
N VAL A 418 -5.92 10.35 -21.81
CA VAL A 418 -5.13 11.56 -21.71
C VAL A 418 -3.81 11.18 -21.02
N PRO A 419 -2.67 11.14 -21.74
CA PRO A 419 -1.39 10.82 -21.12
C PRO A 419 -1.05 11.86 -20.05
N THR A 420 -0.34 11.45 -19.00
CA THR A 420 0.24 12.40 -18.05
C THR A 420 0.99 13.51 -18.80
N LYS A 421 0.71 14.79 -18.51
CA LYS A 421 1.48 15.91 -19.05
C LYS A 421 2.95 15.70 -18.68
N GLN A 422 3.81 15.43 -19.67
CA GLN A 422 5.24 15.16 -19.47
C GLN A 422 5.92 16.39 -18.85
N ARG A 423 6.00 16.39 -17.52
CA ARG A 423 6.95 17.19 -16.74
C ARG A 423 8.10 16.25 -16.39
N ASP A 424 9.32 16.63 -16.73
CA ASP A 424 10.51 15.84 -16.37
C ASP A 424 10.46 15.49 -14.87
N PHE A 425 10.78 14.24 -14.53
CA PHE A 425 10.94 13.84 -13.14
C PHE A 425 12.27 14.42 -12.62
N LYS A 426 12.22 15.68 -12.16
CA LYS A 426 13.40 16.38 -11.63
C LYS A 426 13.56 16.09 -10.15
N ILE A 427 14.66 15.44 -9.81
CA ILE A 427 15.10 15.34 -8.42
C ILE A 427 15.83 16.63 -8.05
N ASN A 428 15.29 17.37 -7.11
CA ASN A 428 15.94 18.54 -6.53
C ASN A 428 16.63 18.12 -5.23
N ARG A 429 17.79 17.44 -5.34
CA ARG A 429 18.67 17.23 -4.18
C ARG A 429 19.21 18.59 -3.73
N ARG A 430 18.50 19.28 -2.82
CA ARG A 430 19.11 20.35 -2.04
C ARG A 430 20.26 19.75 -1.25
N SER A 431 21.40 20.43 -1.28
CA SER A 431 22.68 19.82 -0.94
C SER A 431 22.76 19.43 0.54
N LEU A 432 22.65 18.14 0.83
CA LEU A 432 23.14 17.55 2.08
C LEU A 432 24.67 17.43 2.00
N LEU A 433 25.35 18.57 2.05
CA LEU A 433 26.77 18.67 2.36
C LEU A 433 26.90 19.37 3.71
N PRO A 434 27.53 18.73 4.73
CA PRO A 434 28.14 19.47 5.82
C PRO A 434 29.20 20.43 5.23
N GLU A 435 29.33 21.62 5.82
CA GLU A 435 30.25 22.65 5.31
C GLU A 435 31.71 22.16 5.23
N GLY A 436 32.43 22.69 4.25
CA GLY A 436 33.61 22.04 3.69
C GLY A 436 34.82 21.95 4.61
N ARG A 437 35.53 20.82 4.53
CA ARG A 437 36.90 20.69 5.03
C ARG A 437 37.89 21.14 3.94
N PRO A 438 38.78 22.11 4.19
CA PRO A 438 39.66 22.64 3.15
C PRO A 438 40.70 21.61 2.72
N THR A 439 40.83 21.41 1.41
CA THR A 439 41.90 20.62 0.79
C THR A 439 43.12 21.51 0.52
N ILE A 440 44.29 21.11 1.05
CA ILE A 440 45.58 21.75 0.78
C ILE A 440 46.23 21.02 -0.42
N PRO A 441 46.80 21.73 -1.42
CA PRO A 441 47.24 21.11 -2.66
C PRO A 441 48.68 20.54 -2.62
N SER A 442 48.84 19.41 -3.32
CA SER A 442 50.05 18.94 -4.05
C SER A 442 51.43 18.92 -3.36
N ASN A 443 52.11 17.75 -3.40
CA ASN A 443 53.12 17.55 -4.46
C ASN A 443 53.52 16.09 -4.72
N THR A 444 54.15 15.86 -5.88
CA THR A 444 54.57 14.57 -6.42
C THR A 444 55.96 14.11 -5.94
N GLY A 445 56.20 12.79 -5.92
CA GLY A 445 57.52 12.19 -5.72
C GLY A 445 57.51 10.66 -5.87
N LEU A 446 58.34 10.10 -6.74
CA LEU A 446 58.45 8.66 -7.02
C LEU A 446 59.46 7.97 -6.09
N SER A 447 59.20 6.71 -5.67
CA SER A 447 60.10 5.56 -5.94
C SER A 447 59.69 4.24 -5.24
N ALA A 448 59.71 3.15 -6.02
CA ALA A 448 60.16 1.78 -5.72
C ALA A 448 59.78 1.00 -4.41
N THR A 449 59.45 -0.28 -4.65
CA THR A 449 59.22 -1.44 -3.76
C THR A 449 60.52 -2.03 -3.15
N PRO A 450 60.53 -3.17 -2.39
CA PRO A 450 59.48 -3.94 -1.68
C PRO A 450 59.85 -4.32 -0.20
N SER A 451 58.95 -5.00 0.55
CA SER A 451 59.18 -6.35 1.16
C SER A 451 58.39 -6.66 2.46
N SER A 452 57.82 -7.89 2.50
CA SER A 452 57.65 -8.81 3.64
C SER A 452 57.07 -8.39 5.02
N ALA A 453 55.83 -8.84 5.24
CA ALA A 453 55.45 -9.91 6.20
C ALA A 453 55.21 -9.67 7.72
N MET A 454 54.23 -10.44 8.20
CA MET A 454 53.93 -10.93 9.56
C MET A 454 52.91 -10.17 10.46
N THR A 455 52.24 -11.01 11.26
CA THR A 455 50.95 -10.90 11.95
C THR A 455 51.08 -10.38 13.41
N PRO A 456 49.97 -10.19 14.17
CA PRO A 456 49.88 -9.10 15.17
C PRO A 456 50.09 -9.52 16.64
N ALA A 457 50.23 -8.52 17.51
CA ALA A 457 50.00 -8.64 18.96
C ALA A 457 49.47 -7.31 19.54
N ALA A 458 48.69 -7.38 20.62
CA ALA A 458 48.03 -6.25 21.26
C ALA A 458 48.77 -5.78 22.54
N ALA A 459 48.65 -4.49 22.89
CA ALA A 459 48.62 -4.05 24.30
C ALA A 459 48.17 -2.59 24.47
N THR A 460 47.27 -2.43 25.45
CA THR A 460 46.75 -1.24 26.13
C THR A 460 47.72 -0.11 26.51
N SER A 461 47.25 1.13 26.26
CA SER A 461 47.31 2.33 27.12
C SER A 461 48.63 2.82 27.75
N ALA A 462 49.00 4.05 27.38
CA ALA A 462 49.63 5.01 28.30
C ALA A 462 49.14 6.45 27.96
N LEU A 463 48.66 7.18 28.97
CA LEU A 463 48.33 8.60 28.79
C LEU A 463 49.61 9.44 28.71
N SER A 464 49.67 10.35 27.74
CA SER A 464 50.62 11.47 27.74
C SER A 464 49.85 12.74 27.38
N ALA A 465 49.87 13.70 28.29
CA ALA A 465 49.20 14.99 28.11
C ALA A 465 50.08 15.90 27.25
N THR A 466 49.62 16.23 26.04
CA THR A 466 50.22 17.26 25.19
C THR A 466 49.33 18.50 25.16
N ALA A 467 49.96 19.68 25.21
CA ALA A 467 49.26 20.94 25.41
C ALA A 467 48.38 21.31 24.21
N ALA A 468 47.08 21.52 24.45
CA ALA A 468 46.16 22.03 23.45
C ALA A 468 46.54 23.47 23.06
N SER A 469 46.50 23.76 21.76
CA SER A 469 46.68 25.09 21.18
C SER A 469 45.63 26.08 21.69
N GLY A 470 45.99 27.36 21.77
CA GLY A 470 45.16 28.40 22.41
C GLY A 470 43.76 28.58 21.81
N GLU A 471 43.61 28.36 20.50
CA GLU A 471 42.35 28.49 19.76
C GLU A 471 41.30 27.47 20.21
N GLY A 472 41.71 26.23 20.48
CA GLY A 472 40.80 25.17 20.92
C GLY A 472 40.21 25.44 22.32
N ARG A 473 40.95 26.14 23.19
CA ARG A 473 40.43 26.57 24.49
C ARG A 473 39.42 27.70 24.37
N GLN A 474 39.66 28.68 23.51
CA GLN A 474 38.76 29.81 23.29
C GLN A 474 37.40 29.36 22.74
N LEU A 475 37.39 28.51 21.72
CA LEU A 475 36.16 27.88 21.21
C LEU A 475 35.42 27.07 22.27
N THR A 476 36.13 26.36 23.15
CA THR A 476 35.51 25.59 24.24
C THR A 476 34.88 26.51 25.30
N GLU A 477 35.53 27.61 25.67
CA GLU A 477 34.97 28.59 26.61
C GLU A 477 33.76 29.34 26.03
N GLU A 478 33.78 29.65 24.73
CA GLU A 478 32.66 30.30 24.03
C GLU A 478 31.41 29.40 23.99
N VAL A 479 31.57 28.13 23.60
CA VAL A 479 30.47 27.14 23.62
C VAL A 479 29.93 26.91 25.04
N LEU A 480 30.81 26.83 26.06
CA LEU A 480 30.36 26.71 27.46
C LEU A 480 29.57 27.94 27.93
N ARG A 481 29.94 29.14 27.48
CA ARG A 481 29.25 30.40 27.79
C ARG A 481 27.89 30.49 27.11
N GLU A 482 27.78 30.01 25.87
CA GLU A 482 26.51 29.94 25.14
C GLU A 482 25.57 28.89 25.75
N VAL A 483 26.07 27.70 26.10
CA VAL A 483 25.29 26.69 26.84
C VAL A 483 24.80 27.22 28.20
N ALA A 484 25.61 28.03 28.89
CA ALA A 484 25.18 28.67 30.14
C ALA A 484 24.08 29.73 29.91
N SER A 485 24.15 30.53 28.84
CA SER A 485 23.12 31.53 28.52
C SER A 485 21.79 30.88 28.13
N LEU A 486 21.83 29.79 27.34
CA LEU A 486 20.66 29.00 26.97
C LEU A 486 20.00 28.35 28.19
N ARG A 487 20.77 27.81 29.14
CA ARG A 487 20.24 27.28 30.40
C ARG A 487 19.56 28.35 31.24
N ALA A 488 20.12 29.56 31.31
CA ALA A 488 19.49 30.68 32.01
C ALA A 488 18.17 31.13 31.33
N LEU A 489 18.13 31.15 29.99
CA LEU A 489 16.92 31.47 29.23
C LEU A 489 15.81 30.43 29.44
N VAL A 490 16.15 29.13 29.44
CA VAL A 490 15.20 28.04 29.73
C VAL A 490 14.65 28.13 31.15
N ALA A 491 15.49 28.44 32.14
CA ALA A 491 15.04 28.65 33.52
C ALA A 491 14.06 29.84 33.64
N ALA A 492 14.37 30.97 33.00
CA ALA A 492 13.50 32.14 32.97
C ALA A 492 12.17 31.90 32.22
N GLN A 493 12.18 31.07 31.18
CA GLN A 493 10.96 30.61 30.50
C GLN A 493 10.12 29.71 31.42
N GLY A 494 10.76 28.78 32.15
CA GLY A 494 10.08 27.94 33.15
C GLY A 494 9.37 28.74 34.25
N GLU A 495 10.03 29.75 34.83
CA GLU A 495 9.39 30.66 35.80
C GLU A 495 8.25 31.49 35.22
N ARG A 496 8.30 31.78 33.91
CA ARG A 496 7.22 32.50 33.21
C ARG A 496 6.02 31.58 32.98
N ILE A 497 6.25 30.33 32.59
CA ILE A 497 5.22 29.30 32.41
C ILE A 497 4.52 29.04 33.76
N ALA A 498 5.28 28.78 34.83
CA ALA A 498 4.71 28.57 36.17
C ALA A 498 3.87 29.77 36.68
N ARG A 499 4.26 31.01 36.33
CA ARG A 499 3.45 32.21 36.63
C ARG A 499 2.16 32.27 35.80
N LEU A 500 2.19 31.88 34.53
CA LEU A 500 1.01 31.83 33.67
C LEU A 500 0.05 30.72 34.11
N GLU A 501 0.55 29.56 34.52
CA GLU A 501 -0.25 28.46 35.11
C GLU A 501 -0.91 28.89 36.44
N LEU A 502 -0.20 29.66 37.28
CA LEU A 502 -0.77 30.23 38.50
C LEU A 502 -1.82 31.32 38.21
N GLN A 503 -1.70 32.05 37.10
CA GLN A 503 -2.73 32.99 36.66
C GLN A 503 -3.94 32.27 36.08
N LEU A 504 -3.73 31.22 35.27
CA LEU A 504 -4.80 30.41 34.69
C LEU A 504 -5.63 29.73 35.78
N SER A 505 -4.99 29.09 36.75
CA SER A 505 -5.67 28.44 37.88
C SER A 505 -6.42 29.43 38.79
N ARG A 506 -6.01 30.70 38.88
CA ARG A 506 -6.81 31.73 39.59
C ARG A 506 -8.06 32.15 38.82
N ILE A 507 -7.98 32.19 37.48
CA ILE A 507 -9.13 32.45 36.61
C ILE A 507 -10.11 31.27 36.67
N GLU A 508 -9.62 30.03 36.63
CA GLU A 508 -10.45 28.82 36.74
C GLU A 508 -11.16 28.68 38.10
N ASN A 509 -10.53 29.16 39.19
CA ASN A 509 -11.14 29.20 40.52
C ASN A 509 -11.99 30.46 40.79
N GLY A 510 -12.11 31.39 39.84
CA GLY A 510 -13.01 32.55 39.92
C GLY A 510 -12.57 33.71 40.82
N ASP A 511 -11.27 33.83 41.11
CA ASP A 511 -10.71 34.83 42.04
C ASP A 511 -10.26 36.16 41.38
N VAL A 512 -10.60 36.39 40.09
CA VAL A 512 -10.41 37.66 39.35
C VAL A 512 -11.57 37.91 38.37
#